data_AF-A0A1E7EXS0-F1
#
_entry.id   AF-A0A1E7EXS0-F1
#
_cell.length_a   1.000
_cell.length_b   1.000
_cell.length_c   1.000
_cell.angle_alpha   90.00
_cell.angle_beta   90.00
_cell.angle_gamma   90.00
#
_symmetry.space_group_name_H-M   'P 1'
#
loop_
_entity.id
_entity.type
_entity.pdbx_description
1 polymer ?
#
loop_
_entity_poly.entity_id
_entity_poly.type
_entity_poly.pdbx_seq_one_letter_code
_entity_poly.pdbx_strand_id
1 'polypeptide(L)'
;MAISLRKGNTSSKKQLPSRFQQCTYIILFGTTVLLLAQGYSSTLTYHDFFQTKETQGERNIEITVPNSTYFCPIQDLKIGSWVNITYDLPPYTPMRGEVQQKTCSDFKQNSTFKTWIWEPEAIHSKGCSFKSFEEELYCRLMKNKTVAIIGAHYVPNNQLLGHLNNNLFPQLNDWQAMCELEHKDCLLIWRTTVPGHPNCAQFTRPSDSVEEMEHIIATEDSIPWTGFHWNETKIQNELVLKAFQIQKTAANLSYEVMDAYHVNILRPDMHASKNDCLHTCLPKDNTYSWLLNHMLHVKFT
;
A
#
# COMPACT_ATOMS: atom_id res chain seq x y z
N MET A 1 -10.66 14.82 -13.48
CA MET A 1 -9.32 14.85 -14.09
C MET A 1 -9.27 13.74 -15.13
N ALA A 2 -9.06 14.07 -16.41
CA ALA A 2 -9.02 13.10 -17.50
C ALA A 2 -7.56 12.81 -17.86
N ILE A 3 -7.13 11.54 -17.75
CA ILE A 3 -5.83 11.12 -18.26
C ILE A 3 -6.02 10.80 -19.74
N SER A 4 -5.43 11.63 -20.61
CA SER A 4 -5.35 11.38 -22.06
C SER A 4 -4.04 10.67 -22.37
N LEU A 5 -4.12 9.47 -22.95
CA LEU A 5 -2.96 8.71 -23.41
C LEU A 5 -2.61 9.13 -24.84
N ARG A 6 -1.43 9.75 -25.05
CA ARG A 6 -0.86 9.97 -26.39
C ARG A 6 0.20 8.92 -26.71
N LYS A 7 0.14 8.41 -27.94
CA LYS A 7 1.09 7.43 -28.51
C LYS A 7 2.37 8.13 -28.96
N GLY A 8 3.49 7.86 -28.30
CA GLY A 8 4.81 8.35 -28.68
C GLY A 8 5.52 7.39 -29.65
N ASN A 9 6.17 7.93 -30.68
CA ASN A 9 6.94 7.19 -31.68
C ASN A 9 8.31 6.79 -31.11
N THR A 10 8.73 5.52 -31.29
CA THR A 10 9.96 4.97 -30.73
C THR A 10 11.17 5.22 -31.64
N SER A 11 12.30 5.63 -31.03
CA SER A 11 13.65 5.49 -31.62
C SER A 11 14.53 4.67 -30.68
N SER A 12 15.39 3.85 -31.29
CA SER A 12 16.15 2.74 -30.70
C SER A 12 17.06 3.12 -29.52
N LYS A 13 17.10 2.30 -28.46
CA LYS A 13 18.19 2.29 -27.47
C LYS A 13 18.70 0.87 -27.16
N LYS A 14 20.02 0.83 -26.92
CA LYS A 14 20.92 -0.31 -26.74
C LYS A 14 20.51 -1.26 -25.60
N GLN A 15 20.69 -2.56 -25.86
CA GLN A 15 20.55 -3.66 -24.89
C GLN A 15 21.67 -3.65 -23.84
N LEU A 16 21.31 -3.78 -22.56
CA LEU A 16 22.19 -4.00 -21.41
C LEU A 16 22.15 -5.49 -20.98
N PRO A 17 23.19 -6.00 -20.30
CA PRO A 17 23.37 -7.43 -20.03
C PRO A 17 22.39 -8.00 -18.98
N SER A 18 21.98 -9.25 -19.20
CA SER A 18 20.78 -9.92 -18.69
C SER A 18 20.86 -10.52 -17.27
N ARG A 19 21.61 -9.94 -16.33
CA ARG A 19 21.81 -10.54 -14.99
C ARG A 19 21.41 -9.72 -13.77
N PHE A 20 20.77 -8.57 -13.93
CA PHE A 20 20.18 -7.83 -12.81
C PHE A 20 18.80 -7.27 -13.22
N GLN A 21 17.76 -8.09 -13.12
CA GLN A 21 16.40 -7.55 -13.05
C GLN A 21 16.14 -7.23 -11.58
N GLN A 22 16.37 -5.96 -11.22
CA GLN A 22 15.93 -5.43 -9.94
C GLN A 22 14.40 -5.40 -9.95
N CYS A 23 13.79 -5.95 -8.91
CA CYS A 23 12.35 -5.85 -8.74
C CYS A 23 12.03 -4.46 -8.21
N THR A 24 11.11 -3.78 -8.86
CA THR A 24 10.62 -2.47 -8.42
C THR A 24 9.81 -2.66 -7.14
N TYR A 25 10.25 -2.01 -6.05
CA TYR A 25 9.45 -1.93 -4.82
C TYR A 25 8.29 -0.95 -5.03
N ILE A 26 7.12 -1.29 -4.51
CA ILE A 26 5.94 -0.45 -4.58
C ILE A 26 5.63 0.13 -3.21
N ILE A 27 5.74 1.45 -3.11
CA ILE A 27 5.31 2.23 -1.94
C ILE A 27 3.97 2.88 -2.27
N LEU A 28 2.93 2.57 -1.49
CA LEU A 28 1.56 3.05 -1.71
C LEU A 28 1.29 4.28 -0.82
N PHE A 29 0.76 5.37 -1.38
CA PHE A 29 0.36 6.60 -0.65
C PHE A 29 -1.05 7.05 -1.09
N GLY A 30 -1.87 7.60 -0.16
CA GLY A 30 -3.22 8.16 -0.47
C GLY A 30 -4.29 7.14 -0.87
N THR A 31 -5.52 7.53 -1.27
CA THR A 31 -6.48 6.56 -1.87
C THR A 31 -5.76 5.84 -3.00
N THR A 32 -5.87 4.52 -3.18
CA THR A 32 -5.08 3.85 -4.24
C THR A 32 -5.77 2.63 -4.82
N VAL A 33 -5.89 2.58 -6.14
CA VAL A 33 -6.14 1.34 -6.92
C VAL A 33 -4.79 0.74 -7.30
N LEU A 34 -4.58 -0.54 -6.97
CA LEU A 34 -3.48 -1.32 -7.50
C LEU A 34 -4.00 -2.28 -8.58
N LEU A 35 -3.48 -2.17 -9.79
CA LEU A 35 -3.73 -3.12 -10.87
C LEU A 35 -2.49 -3.94 -11.14
N LEU A 36 -2.63 -5.26 -11.16
CA LEU A 36 -1.58 -6.22 -11.50
C LEU A 36 -2.02 -7.08 -12.67
N ALA A 37 -1.20 -7.17 -13.73
CA ALA A 37 -1.46 -8.01 -14.91
C ALA A 37 -0.16 -8.61 -15.48
N GLN A 38 -0.20 -9.82 -16.05
CA GLN A 38 0.96 -10.56 -16.56
C GLN A 38 1.22 -10.36 -18.07
N GLY A 39 2.41 -9.84 -18.47
CA GLY A 39 2.89 -9.69 -19.88
C GLY A 39 2.15 -8.63 -20.74
N TYR A 40 2.62 -7.99 -21.82
CA TYR A 40 3.91 -7.79 -22.52
C TYR A 40 3.94 -6.30 -22.97
N SER A 41 5.12 -5.80 -23.36
CA SER A 41 5.46 -4.43 -23.82
C SER A 41 4.43 -3.72 -24.73
N SER A 42 3.53 -2.95 -24.13
CA SER A 42 3.02 -1.73 -24.74
C SER A 42 3.60 -0.55 -23.94
N THR A 43 4.11 0.47 -24.63
CA THR A 43 4.65 1.69 -24.00
C THR A 43 3.51 2.44 -23.32
N LEU A 44 3.18 2.04 -22.09
CA LEU A 44 2.66 2.94 -21.09
C LEU A 44 3.86 3.78 -20.64
N THR A 45 3.77 5.11 -20.77
CA THR A 45 4.81 5.99 -20.22
C THR A 45 4.73 5.89 -18.70
N TYR A 46 5.53 5.00 -18.14
CA TYR A 46 5.72 4.85 -16.70
C TYR A 46 6.99 5.60 -16.30
N HIS A 47 6.93 6.36 -15.22
CA HIS A 47 8.13 6.91 -14.60
C HIS A 47 8.71 5.84 -13.68
N ASP A 48 9.78 5.21 -14.15
CA ASP A 48 10.54 4.21 -13.41
C ASP A 48 11.41 4.91 -12.36
N PHE A 49 11.09 4.73 -11.08
CA PHE A 49 11.80 5.39 -9.97
C PHE A 49 12.88 4.52 -9.33
N PHE A 50 13.02 3.25 -9.71
CA PHE A 50 13.84 2.31 -8.92
C PHE A 50 14.95 1.65 -9.75
N GLN A 51 16.18 2.13 -9.59
CA GLN A 51 17.39 1.37 -9.85
C GLN A 51 18.40 1.54 -8.72
N THR A 52 18.85 0.45 -8.10
CA THR A 52 20.07 0.46 -7.26
C THR A 52 20.91 -0.80 -7.40
N LYS A 53 22.20 -0.61 -7.63
CA LYS A 53 23.23 -1.59 -7.28
C LYS A 53 23.57 -1.38 -5.80
N GLU A 54 23.43 -2.39 -4.93
CA GLU A 54 24.40 -2.71 -3.87
C GLU A 54 24.05 -3.96 -3.04
N THR A 55 25.03 -4.36 -2.25
CA THR A 55 25.36 -5.66 -1.63
C THR A 55 24.36 -6.21 -0.61
N GLN A 56 23.94 -7.47 -0.81
CA GLN A 56 23.16 -8.26 0.13
C GLN A 56 24.06 -8.89 1.20
N GLY A 57 23.82 -8.57 2.48
CA GLY A 57 24.21 -9.42 3.61
C GLY A 57 22.99 -10.25 4.03
N GLU A 58 23.18 -11.56 4.24
CA GLU A 58 22.15 -12.45 4.76
C GLU A 58 21.70 -11.98 6.16
N ARG A 59 20.39 -11.92 6.40
CA ARG A 59 19.78 -11.48 7.66
C ARG A 59 18.97 -12.64 8.24
N ASN A 60 19.20 -12.98 9.50
CA ASN A 60 18.41 -13.97 10.22
C ASN A 60 17.50 -13.25 11.22
N ILE A 61 16.19 -13.33 11.01
CA ILE A 61 15.17 -12.99 12.02
C ILE A 61 14.48 -14.32 12.33
N GLU A 62 14.72 -14.87 13.53
CA GLU A 62 13.98 -16.05 13.98
C GLU A 62 12.57 -15.63 14.42
N ILE A 63 11.62 -15.71 13.49
CA ILE A 63 10.20 -15.69 13.79
C ILE A 63 9.74 -17.15 13.78
N THR A 64 9.34 -17.67 14.94
CA THR A 64 8.79 -19.02 15.05
C THR A 64 7.37 -19.02 14.46
N VAL A 65 7.26 -19.15 13.15
CA VAL A 65 5.96 -19.28 12.47
C VAL A 65 5.50 -20.73 12.63
N PRO A 66 4.28 -21.01 13.12
CA PRO A 66 3.73 -22.35 13.08
C PRO A 66 3.72 -22.85 11.63
N ASN A 67 3.98 -24.15 11.43
CA ASN A 67 3.99 -24.86 10.14
C ASN A 67 2.58 -24.96 9.52
N SER A 68 1.80 -23.89 9.59
CA SER A 68 0.49 -23.76 8.96
C SER A 68 0.71 -23.48 7.48
N THR A 69 0.25 -24.41 6.64
CA THR A 69 0.19 -24.21 5.19
C THR A 69 -0.95 -23.26 4.78
N TYR A 70 -1.72 -22.75 5.75
CA TYR A 70 -2.91 -21.94 5.51
C TYR A 70 -2.62 -20.46 5.80
N PHE A 71 -2.60 -19.64 4.75
CA PHE A 71 -2.49 -18.20 4.87
C PHE A 71 -3.77 -17.59 5.45
N CYS A 72 -3.62 -16.56 6.28
CA CYS A 72 -4.77 -15.81 6.78
C CYS A 72 -5.57 -15.19 5.63
N PRO A 73 -6.90 -15.32 5.58
CA PRO A 73 -7.73 -14.58 4.64
C PRO A 73 -7.53 -13.07 4.80
N ILE A 74 -7.61 -12.30 3.72
CA ILE A 74 -7.31 -10.86 3.75
C ILE A 74 -8.22 -10.10 4.72
N GLN A 75 -9.50 -10.46 4.78
CA GLN A 75 -10.45 -9.87 5.72
C GLN A 75 -10.08 -10.07 7.19
N ASP A 76 -9.29 -11.11 7.49
CA ASP A 76 -8.86 -11.46 8.85
C ASP A 76 -7.60 -10.71 9.27
N LEU A 77 -6.94 -10.01 8.35
CA LEU A 77 -5.73 -9.22 8.63
C LEU A 77 -6.05 -7.85 9.25
N LYS A 78 -7.33 -7.44 9.22
CA LYS A 78 -7.77 -6.12 9.65
C LYS A 78 -7.65 -5.92 11.16
N ILE A 79 -7.96 -6.94 11.95
CA ILE A 79 -7.99 -6.85 13.41
C ILE A 79 -6.67 -7.41 13.95
N GLY A 80 -6.02 -6.66 14.84
CA GLY A 80 -4.69 -6.97 15.32
C GLY A 80 -4.15 -5.87 16.23
N SER A 81 -2.85 -5.92 16.48
CA SER A 81 -2.18 -4.93 17.30
C SER A 81 -0.80 -4.60 16.75
N TRP A 82 -0.26 -3.45 17.16
CA TRP A 82 1.10 -3.07 16.81
C TRP A 82 2.09 -3.62 17.83
N VAL A 83 3.04 -4.41 17.35
CA VAL A 83 4.09 -5.02 18.18
C VAL A 83 5.40 -4.29 17.97
N ASN A 84 6.05 -3.91 19.07
CA ASN A 84 7.35 -3.27 19.01
C ASN A 84 8.41 -4.28 18.58
N ILE A 85 9.17 -3.94 17.54
CA ILE A 85 10.26 -4.75 17.03
C ILE A 85 11.54 -3.93 16.94
N THR A 86 12.65 -4.60 17.20
CA THR A 86 13.98 -4.04 17.03
C THR A 86 14.74 -4.87 16.01
N TYR A 87 15.11 -4.26 14.90
CA TYR A 87 16.00 -4.85 13.91
C TYR A 87 17.45 -4.41 14.16
N ASP A 88 18.41 -5.28 13.85
CA ASP A 88 19.83 -4.90 13.89
C ASP A 88 20.16 -3.76 12.93
N LEU A 89 19.50 -3.76 11.77
CA LEU A 89 19.58 -2.74 10.73
C LEU A 89 18.19 -2.45 10.15
N PRO A 90 17.94 -1.26 9.59
CA PRO A 90 16.68 -0.95 8.93
C PRO A 90 16.34 -1.94 7.79
N PRO A 91 15.04 -2.20 7.53
CA PRO A 91 14.63 -3.16 6.49
C PRO A 91 15.14 -2.74 5.10
N TYR A 92 15.16 -1.44 4.83
CA TYR A 92 15.74 -0.85 3.63
C TYR A 92 16.31 0.54 3.93
N THR A 93 17.16 1.03 3.02
CA THR A 93 17.67 2.41 3.05
C THR A 93 16.97 3.21 1.96
N PRO A 94 16.26 4.31 2.28
CA PRO A 94 15.71 5.19 1.26
C PRO A 94 16.80 5.69 0.31
N MET A 95 16.53 5.70 -1.00
CA MET A 95 17.52 6.15 -1.97
C MET A 95 17.80 7.65 -1.84
N ARG A 96 19.05 8.05 -2.10
CA ARG A 96 19.41 9.48 -2.20
C ARG A 96 18.62 10.14 -3.32
N GLY A 97 17.86 11.18 -2.97
CA GLY A 97 17.13 12.01 -3.93
C GLY A 97 15.65 11.66 -4.07
N GLU A 98 15.20 10.48 -3.62
CA GLU A 98 13.78 10.12 -3.73
C GLU A 98 12.93 10.90 -2.73
N VAL A 99 13.33 11.00 -1.46
CA VAL A 99 12.54 11.75 -0.48
C VAL A 99 13.32 12.09 0.79
N GLN A 100 14.28 13.02 0.71
CA GLN A 100 14.88 13.58 1.94
C GLN A 100 13.81 14.15 2.88
N GLN A 101 12.67 14.61 2.33
CA GLN A 101 11.53 15.11 3.09
C GLN A 101 10.70 14.02 3.79
N LYS A 102 10.73 12.76 3.35
CA LYS A 102 10.01 11.65 4.02
C LYS A 102 10.93 10.72 4.80
N THR A 103 12.25 10.90 4.76
CA THR A 103 13.15 10.12 5.61
C THR A 103 12.92 10.57 7.05
N CYS A 104 12.69 9.64 7.98
CA CYS A 104 12.51 10.00 9.38
C CYS A 104 13.75 10.78 9.86
N SER A 105 13.56 11.86 10.61
CA SER A 105 14.67 12.72 11.06
C SER A 105 15.68 11.98 11.95
N ASP A 106 15.24 10.90 12.58
CA ASP A 106 16.04 10.02 13.43
C ASP A 106 16.60 8.79 12.71
N PHE A 107 16.36 8.65 11.40
CA PHE A 107 16.85 7.51 10.62
C PHE A 107 18.37 7.50 10.53
N LYS A 108 18.95 6.32 10.79
CA LYS A 108 20.37 6.04 10.69
C LYS A 108 20.56 4.69 10.00
N GLN A 109 21.26 4.69 8.87
CA GLN A 109 21.40 3.51 8.00
C GLN A 109 22.12 2.34 8.69
N ASN A 110 23.16 2.62 9.49
CA ASN A 110 24.04 1.61 10.11
C ASN A 110 23.83 1.55 11.62
N SER A 111 22.57 1.53 12.07
CA SER A 111 22.25 1.37 13.49
C SER A 111 21.00 0.53 13.69
N THR A 112 20.90 -0.02 14.90
CA THR A 112 19.68 -0.66 15.40
C THR A 112 18.45 0.18 15.10
N PHE A 113 17.43 -0.47 14.54
CA PHE A 113 16.23 0.18 14.05
C PHE A 113 15.01 -0.31 14.84
N LYS A 114 14.46 0.57 15.67
CA LYS A 114 13.24 0.32 16.43
C LYS A 114 12.04 0.80 15.63
N THR A 115 11.03 -0.06 15.49
CA THR A 115 9.78 0.28 14.83
C THR A 115 8.64 -0.60 15.39
N TRP A 116 7.48 -0.52 14.76
CA TRP A 116 6.32 -1.33 15.07
C TRP A 116 5.88 -2.09 13.83
N ILE A 117 5.50 -3.34 14.02
CA ILE A 117 4.93 -4.20 12.98
C ILE A 117 3.50 -4.55 13.33
N TRP A 118 2.65 -4.68 12.31
CA TRP A 118 1.28 -5.09 12.50
C TRP A 118 1.21 -6.60 12.69
N GLU A 119 0.60 -7.05 13.80
CA GLU A 119 0.36 -8.45 14.11
C GLU A 119 -1.15 -8.72 14.14
N PRO A 120 -1.71 -9.31 13.06
CA PRO A 120 -3.12 -9.72 13.03
C PRO A 120 -3.48 -10.72 14.14
N GLU A 121 -4.60 -10.48 14.82
CA GLU A 121 -5.13 -11.37 15.86
C GLU A 121 -5.44 -12.78 15.32
N ALA A 122 -5.80 -12.86 14.04
CA ALA A 122 -6.13 -14.10 13.34
C ALA A 122 -4.99 -15.14 13.37
N ILE A 123 -3.73 -14.71 13.48
CA ILE A 123 -2.59 -15.63 13.59
C ILE A 123 -2.77 -16.53 14.81
N HIS A 124 -3.18 -15.96 15.95
CA HIS A 124 -3.33 -16.68 17.21
C HIS A 124 -4.70 -17.35 17.33
N SER A 125 -5.77 -16.66 16.94
CA SER A 125 -7.13 -17.15 17.12
C SER A 125 -7.55 -18.20 16.08
N LYS A 126 -7.00 -18.13 14.85
CA LYS A 126 -7.35 -19.03 13.73
C LYS A 126 -6.22 -19.96 13.30
N GLY A 127 -5.01 -19.80 13.84
CA GLY A 127 -3.86 -20.65 13.49
C GLY A 127 -3.41 -20.49 12.02
N CYS A 128 -3.68 -19.35 11.41
CA CYS A 128 -3.25 -19.03 10.05
C CYS A 128 -1.89 -18.32 10.05
N SER A 129 -1.20 -18.34 8.92
CA SER A 129 0.08 -17.64 8.75
C SER A 129 -0.10 -16.26 8.14
N PHE A 130 0.52 -15.24 8.74
CA PHE A 130 0.79 -13.95 8.11
C PHE A 130 2.30 -13.82 7.99
N LYS A 131 2.81 -13.91 6.76
CA LYS A 131 4.25 -13.99 6.53
C LYS A 131 4.90 -12.61 6.57
N SER A 132 6.09 -12.56 7.17
CA SER A 132 7.01 -11.45 6.98
C SER A 132 7.34 -11.26 5.49
N PHE A 133 7.77 -10.06 5.13
CA PHE A 133 8.17 -9.75 3.77
C PHE A 133 9.38 -10.61 3.33
N GLU A 134 9.18 -11.45 2.31
CA GLU A 134 10.21 -12.28 1.69
C GLU A 134 10.58 -11.67 0.33
N GLU A 135 11.71 -10.95 0.24
CA GLU A 135 12.10 -10.20 -0.96
C GLU A 135 12.19 -11.07 -2.22
N GLU A 136 12.83 -12.24 -2.14
CA GLU A 136 12.99 -13.15 -3.28
C GLU A 136 11.62 -13.65 -3.78
N LEU A 137 10.72 -13.97 -2.85
CA LEU A 137 9.39 -14.43 -3.19
C LEU A 137 8.56 -13.32 -3.81
N TYR A 138 8.57 -12.12 -3.21
CA TYR A 138 7.94 -10.93 -3.78
C TYR A 138 8.42 -10.70 -5.22
N CYS A 139 9.74 -10.69 -5.41
CA CYS A 139 10.38 -10.58 -6.71
C CYS A 139 9.88 -11.60 -7.73
N ARG A 140 9.82 -12.87 -7.32
CA ARG A 140 9.35 -13.97 -8.16
C ARG A 140 7.88 -13.79 -8.55
N LEU A 141 7.03 -13.43 -7.59
CA LEU A 141 5.60 -13.20 -7.81
C LEU A 141 5.35 -11.97 -8.70
N MET A 142 6.21 -10.95 -8.60
CA MET A 142 6.09 -9.72 -9.38
C MET A 142 6.73 -9.80 -10.77
N LYS A 143 7.48 -10.87 -11.06
CA LYS A 143 8.15 -11.04 -12.35
C LYS A 143 7.16 -11.02 -13.50
N ASN A 144 7.41 -10.16 -14.49
CA ASN A 144 6.56 -9.94 -15.67
C ASN A 144 5.14 -9.43 -15.35
N LYS A 145 4.93 -8.86 -14.16
CA LYS A 145 3.68 -8.18 -13.82
C LYS A 145 3.83 -6.67 -13.95
N THR A 146 2.83 -6.02 -14.53
CA THR A 146 2.72 -4.55 -14.54
C THR A 146 1.95 -4.10 -13.33
N VAL A 147 2.44 -3.07 -12.63
CA VAL A 147 1.75 -2.47 -11.50
C VAL A 147 1.32 -1.06 -11.84
N ALA A 148 0.03 -0.76 -11.70
CA ALA A 148 -0.47 0.60 -11.71
C ALA A 148 -0.98 0.97 -10.32
N ILE A 149 -0.48 2.09 -9.78
CA ILE A 149 -0.89 2.70 -8.51
C ILE A 149 -1.65 3.97 -8.88
N ILE A 150 -2.96 3.98 -8.70
CA ILE A 150 -3.79 5.13 -9.07
C ILE A 150 -4.37 5.73 -7.82
N GLY A 151 -3.92 6.94 -7.47
CA GLY A 151 -4.43 7.62 -6.29
C GLY A 151 -5.38 8.77 -6.54
N ALA A 152 -6.11 9.16 -5.49
CA ALA A 152 -7.04 10.26 -5.51
C ALA A 152 -6.88 11.15 -4.27
N HIS A 153 -7.18 12.42 -4.44
CA HIS A 153 -7.38 13.37 -3.35
C HIS A 153 -8.86 13.41 -2.97
N TYR A 154 -9.16 13.98 -1.81
CA TYR A 154 -10.54 14.22 -1.40
C TYR A 154 -11.29 15.03 -2.48
N VAL A 155 -12.53 14.60 -2.75
CA VAL A 155 -13.51 15.33 -3.57
C VAL A 155 -14.90 15.16 -2.93
N PRO A 156 -15.86 16.08 -3.13
CA PRO A 156 -17.22 15.92 -2.61
C PRO A 156 -17.85 14.56 -3.01
N ASN A 157 -18.66 13.98 -2.11
CA ASN A 157 -19.19 12.62 -2.26
C ASN A 157 -19.96 12.38 -3.57
N ASN A 158 -20.72 13.36 -4.05
CA ASN A 158 -21.43 13.28 -5.33
C ASN A 158 -20.46 13.22 -6.53
N GLN A 159 -19.38 14.00 -6.49
CA GLN A 159 -18.32 13.98 -7.48
C GLN A 159 -17.54 12.66 -7.43
N LEU A 160 -17.25 12.14 -6.23
CA LEU A 160 -16.61 10.85 -6.04
C LEU A 160 -17.43 9.74 -6.69
N LEU A 161 -18.70 9.58 -6.30
CA LEU A 161 -19.59 8.54 -6.82
C LEU A 161 -19.84 8.70 -8.33
N GLY A 162 -20.01 9.93 -8.80
CA GLY A 162 -20.13 10.22 -10.23
C GLY A 162 -18.87 9.81 -11.00
N HIS A 163 -17.68 10.07 -10.44
CA HIS A 163 -16.43 9.67 -11.08
C HIS A 163 -16.26 8.14 -11.11
N LEU A 164 -16.54 7.46 -9.99
CA LEU A 164 -16.48 6.00 -9.90
C LEU A 164 -17.39 5.34 -10.93
N ASN A 165 -18.66 5.73 -10.98
CA ASN A 165 -19.66 5.12 -11.85
C ASN A 165 -19.44 5.44 -13.34
N ASN A 166 -19.11 6.69 -13.66
CA ASN A 166 -19.07 7.12 -15.06
C ASN A 166 -17.69 6.94 -15.71
N ASN A 167 -16.62 6.70 -14.92
CA ASN A 167 -15.26 6.61 -15.45
C ASN A 167 -14.53 5.36 -14.95
N LEU A 168 -14.41 5.17 -13.64
CA LEU A 168 -13.54 4.12 -13.10
C LEU A 168 -14.09 2.72 -13.36
N PHE A 169 -15.34 2.43 -12.99
CA PHE A 169 -15.89 1.09 -13.12
C PHE A 169 -15.98 0.59 -14.57
N PRO A 170 -16.39 1.39 -15.57
CA PRO A 170 -16.29 1.00 -16.96
C PRO A 170 -14.86 0.57 -17.36
N GLN A 171 -13.85 1.35 -16.97
CA GLN A 171 -12.44 1.04 -17.27
C GLN A 171 -11.94 -0.23 -16.57
N LEU A 172 -12.37 -0.46 -15.33
CA LEU A 172 -12.01 -1.68 -14.58
C LEU A 172 -12.66 -2.93 -15.18
N ASN A 173 -13.93 -2.83 -15.59
CA ASN A 173 -14.64 -3.92 -16.26
C ASN A 173 -13.99 -4.25 -17.61
N ASP A 174 -13.68 -3.24 -18.42
CA ASP A 174 -12.97 -3.42 -19.68
C ASP A 174 -11.60 -4.07 -19.47
N TRP A 175 -10.87 -3.63 -18.45
CA TRP A 175 -9.57 -4.21 -18.10
C TRP A 175 -9.67 -5.67 -17.66
N GLN A 176 -10.66 -6.05 -16.85
CA GLN A 176 -10.84 -7.46 -16.45
C GLN A 176 -11.28 -8.35 -17.61
N ALA A 177 -12.20 -7.87 -18.45
CA ALA A 177 -12.60 -8.59 -19.66
C ALA A 177 -11.40 -8.83 -20.59
N MET A 178 -10.50 -7.86 -20.71
CA MET A 178 -9.24 -8.03 -21.46
C MET A 178 -8.30 -9.05 -20.80
N CYS A 179 -8.20 -9.06 -19.48
CA CYS A 179 -7.43 -10.09 -18.77
C CYS A 179 -7.97 -11.50 -19.03
N GLU A 180 -9.29 -11.68 -19.00
CA GLU A 180 -9.93 -12.96 -19.30
C GLU A 180 -9.70 -13.40 -20.75
N LEU A 181 -9.88 -12.47 -21.70
CA LEU A 181 -9.68 -12.71 -23.13
C LEU A 181 -8.23 -13.11 -23.45
N GLU A 182 -7.27 -12.50 -22.77
CA GLU A 182 -5.84 -12.76 -22.95
C GLU A 182 -5.31 -13.90 -22.05
N HIS A 183 -6.18 -14.56 -21.28
CA HIS A 183 -5.82 -15.60 -20.31
C HIS A 183 -4.72 -15.15 -19.34
N LYS A 184 -4.84 -13.92 -18.82
CA LYS A 184 -3.91 -13.32 -17.87
C LYS A 184 -4.45 -13.34 -16.45
N ASP A 185 -3.58 -13.72 -15.53
CA ASP A 185 -3.85 -13.56 -14.10
C ASP A 185 -3.77 -12.08 -13.72
N CYS A 186 -4.94 -11.52 -13.40
CA CYS A 186 -5.09 -10.13 -12.98
C CYS A 186 -5.57 -10.03 -11.54
N LEU A 187 -5.02 -9.05 -10.81
CA LEU A 187 -5.40 -8.75 -9.43
C LEU A 187 -5.67 -7.26 -9.29
N LEU A 188 -6.90 -6.92 -8.91
CA LEU A 188 -7.33 -5.58 -8.55
C LEU A 188 -7.40 -5.49 -7.03
N ILE A 189 -6.63 -4.56 -6.47
CA ILE A 189 -6.67 -4.24 -5.04
C ILE A 189 -7.15 -2.82 -4.87
N TRP A 190 -8.19 -2.64 -4.06
CA TRP A 190 -8.59 -1.34 -3.56
C TRP A 190 -8.00 -1.11 -2.16
N ARG A 191 -7.16 -0.10 -2.01
CA ARG A 191 -6.64 0.31 -0.70
C ARG A 191 -7.50 1.42 -0.12
N THR A 192 -8.00 1.22 1.10
CA THR A 192 -8.72 2.29 1.82
C THR A 192 -7.77 3.45 2.15
N THR A 193 -8.30 4.66 2.18
CA THR A 193 -7.54 5.88 2.46
C THR A 193 -7.40 6.06 3.96
N VAL A 194 -6.28 6.60 4.43
CA VAL A 194 -6.05 6.91 5.85
C VAL A 194 -6.02 8.43 5.98
N PRO A 195 -6.71 9.02 6.97
CA PRO A 195 -6.61 10.44 7.25
C PRO A 195 -5.21 10.81 7.77
N GLY A 196 -4.91 12.12 7.80
CA GLY A 196 -3.81 12.60 8.62
C GLY A 196 -4.18 12.60 10.11
N HIS A 197 -3.17 12.72 10.99
CA HIS A 197 -3.36 12.76 12.44
C HIS A 197 -3.08 14.16 13.00
N PRO A 198 -4.10 14.93 13.40
CA PRO A 198 -3.86 16.26 13.94
C PRO A 198 -2.93 16.24 15.15
N ASN A 199 -2.04 17.24 15.25
CA ASN A 199 -1.03 17.34 16.31
C ASN A 199 -0.16 16.08 16.46
N CYS A 200 0.17 15.40 15.36
CA CYS A 200 0.91 14.14 15.35
C CYS A 200 2.22 14.13 16.17
N ALA A 201 2.86 15.29 16.36
CA ALA A 201 4.09 15.43 17.13
C ALA A 201 3.98 14.98 18.61
N GLN A 202 2.77 14.93 19.17
CA GLN A 202 2.56 14.49 20.56
C GLN A 202 2.58 12.97 20.74
N PHE A 203 2.46 12.21 19.64
CA PHE A 203 2.41 10.76 19.69
C PHE A 203 3.81 10.17 19.50
N THR A 204 4.18 9.28 20.43
CA THR A 204 5.49 8.60 20.42
C THR A 204 5.37 7.10 20.23
N ARG A 205 4.14 6.58 20.18
CA ARG A 205 3.80 5.17 19.98
C ARG A 205 2.46 5.05 19.21
N PRO A 206 2.17 3.88 18.63
CA PRO A 206 0.87 3.57 18.08
C PRO A 206 -0.25 3.77 19.12
N SER A 207 -1.44 4.13 18.63
CA SER A 207 -2.66 4.10 19.42
C SER A 207 -3.22 2.67 19.51
N ASP A 208 -3.94 2.40 20.58
CA ASP A 208 -4.59 1.10 20.83
C ASP A 208 -6.11 1.14 20.51
N SER A 209 -6.67 2.30 20.14
CA SER A 209 -8.10 2.46 19.83
C SER A 209 -8.34 3.25 18.55
N VAL A 210 -9.12 2.66 17.64
CA VAL A 210 -9.59 3.34 16.42
C VAL A 210 -10.57 4.44 16.79
N GLU A 211 -11.46 4.19 17.75
CA GLU A 211 -12.48 5.14 18.20
C GLU A 211 -11.86 6.40 18.79
N GLU A 212 -10.80 6.26 19.59
CA GLU A 212 -10.04 7.39 20.12
C GLU A 212 -9.41 8.23 18.99
N MET A 213 -8.75 7.57 18.04
CA MET A 213 -8.12 8.27 16.92
C MET A 213 -9.12 8.95 16.00
N GLU A 214 -10.25 8.30 15.72
CA GLU A 214 -11.37 8.90 14.99
C GLU A 214 -11.94 10.12 15.71
N HIS A 215 -12.05 10.06 17.04
CA HIS A 215 -12.47 11.20 17.83
C HIS A 215 -11.49 12.37 17.71
N ILE A 216 -10.17 12.12 17.87
CA ILE A 216 -9.12 13.14 17.70
C ILE A 216 -9.19 13.79 16.32
N ILE A 217 -9.38 12.98 15.27
CA ILE A 217 -9.49 13.46 13.88
C ILE A 217 -10.77 14.28 13.67
N ALA A 218 -11.87 13.93 14.35
CA ALA A 218 -13.15 14.62 14.25
C ALA A 218 -13.21 15.93 15.07
N THR A 219 -12.40 16.08 16.13
CA THR A 219 -12.44 17.27 16.99
C THR A 219 -11.84 18.51 16.31
N GLU A 220 -12.65 19.57 16.24
CA GLU A 220 -12.33 20.87 15.61
C GLU A 220 -11.15 21.59 16.26
N ASP A 221 -10.91 21.46 17.57
CA ASP A 221 -9.82 22.23 18.23
C ASP A 221 -8.40 21.87 17.76
N SER A 222 -8.29 20.88 16.86
CA SER A 222 -7.08 20.55 16.15
C SER A 222 -6.83 21.37 14.85
N ILE A 223 -7.64 22.42 14.61
CA ILE A 223 -7.61 23.33 13.45
C ILE A 223 -6.35 24.24 13.45
N PRO A 224 -5.34 23.90 12.64
CA PRO A 224 -4.96 24.83 11.56
C PRO A 224 -5.17 24.22 10.16
N TRP A 225 -5.85 23.07 10.06
CA TRP A 225 -5.92 22.24 8.85
C TRP A 225 -7.26 22.33 8.10
N THR A 226 -7.90 23.50 8.09
CA THR A 226 -9.12 23.72 7.29
C THR A 226 -8.84 23.43 5.80
N GLY A 227 -9.58 22.49 5.22
CA GLY A 227 -9.49 22.13 3.79
C GLY A 227 -8.91 20.75 3.48
N PHE A 228 -8.42 19.98 4.47
CA PHE A 228 -7.94 18.62 4.21
C PHE A 228 -9.02 17.52 4.31
N HIS A 229 -10.18 17.81 4.91
CA HIS A 229 -11.33 16.90 5.02
C HIS A 229 -11.00 15.53 5.64
N TRP A 230 -10.05 15.46 6.57
CA TRP A 230 -9.59 14.19 7.17
C TRP A 230 -10.73 13.42 7.87
N ASN A 231 -11.60 14.11 8.58
CA ASN A 231 -12.80 13.56 9.23
C ASN A 231 -13.80 12.92 8.24
N GLU A 232 -13.72 13.25 6.96
CA GLU A 232 -14.58 12.69 5.91
C GLU A 232 -13.97 11.44 5.24
N THR A 233 -12.74 11.08 5.57
CA THR A 233 -12.04 9.94 4.95
C THR A 233 -12.78 8.62 5.19
N LYS A 234 -13.29 8.41 6.41
CA LYS A 234 -14.04 7.19 6.77
C LYS A 234 -15.26 6.98 5.90
N ILE A 235 -16.12 8.01 5.81
CA ILE A 235 -17.34 7.94 5.01
C ILE A 235 -17.03 7.78 3.52
N GLN A 236 -15.94 8.37 3.01
CA GLN A 236 -15.53 8.13 1.63
C GLN A 236 -15.10 6.69 1.38
N ASN A 237 -14.35 6.08 2.30
CA ASN A 237 -14.02 4.67 2.20
C ASN A 237 -15.28 3.80 2.17
N GLU A 238 -16.24 4.06 3.06
CA GLU A 238 -17.52 3.33 3.10
C GLU A 238 -18.32 3.48 1.79
N LEU A 239 -18.40 4.69 1.24
CA LEU A 239 -19.07 4.96 -0.03
C LEU A 239 -18.40 4.20 -1.20
N VAL A 240 -17.07 4.21 -1.26
CA VAL A 240 -16.34 3.52 -2.32
C VAL A 240 -16.53 2.01 -2.18
N LEU A 241 -16.33 1.44 -0.99
CA LEU A 241 -16.49 0.00 -0.76
C LEU A 241 -17.91 -0.47 -1.06
N LYS A 242 -18.93 0.32 -0.71
CA LYS A 242 -20.32 0.05 -1.08
C LYS A 242 -20.50 0.05 -2.60
N ALA A 243 -19.90 1.00 -3.31
CA ALA A 243 -19.97 1.08 -4.77
C ALA A 243 -19.27 -0.13 -5.44
N PHE A 244 -18.08 -0.52 -4.97
CA PHE A 244 -17.38 -1.72 -5.42
C PHE A 244 -18.19 -3.00 -5.14
N GLN A 245 -18.84 -3.11 -3.98
CA GLN A 245 -19.70 -4.25 -3.67
C GLN A 245 -20.90 -4.35 -4.61
N ILE A 246 -21.51 -3.22 -4.99
CA ILE A 246 -22.56 -3.19 -6.02
C ILE A 246 -22.01 -3.70 -7.36
N GLN A 247 -20.83 -3.24 -7.78
CA GLN A 247 -20.21 -3.68 -9.04
C GLN A 247 -19.82 -5.16 -9.04
N LYS A 248 -19.35 -5.69 -7.91
CA LYS A 248 -19.08 -7.12 -7.75
C LYS A 248 -20.33 -7.96 -7.98
N THR A 249 -21.49 -7.52 -7.49
CA THR A 249 -22.75 -8.25 -7.68
C THR A 249 -23.35 -8.02 -9.07
N ALA A 250 -23.30 -6.79 -9.60
CA ALA A 250 -23.99 -6.40 -10.84
C ALA A 250 -23.18 -6.72 -12.11
N ALA A 251 -21.86 -6.58 -12.05
CA ALA A 251 -20.95 -6.70 -13.19
C ALA A 251 -19.87 -7.78 -12.98
N ASN A 252 -19.96 -8.58 -11.92
CA ASN A 252 -18.98 -9.60 -11.56
C ASN A 252 -17.54 -9.05 -11.40
N LEU A 253 -17.39 -7.78 -11.02
CA LEU A 253 -16.08 -7.16 -10.82
C LEU A 253 -15.33 -7.87 -9.68
N SER A 254 -14.18 -8.46 -9.98
CA SER A 254 -13.33 -9.15 -9.00
C SER A 254 -12.33 -8.19 -8.37
N TYR A 255 -12.33 -8.05 -7.05
CA TYR A 255 -11.39 -7.18 -6.36
C TYR A 255 -11.14 -7.66 -4.93
N GLU A 256 -9.98 -7.25 -4.41
CA GLU A 256 -9.60 -7.42 -3.01
C GLU A 256 -9.50 -6.06 -2.31
N VAL A 257 -9.78 -6.03 -1.01
CA VAL A 257 -9.64 -4.82 -0.20
C VAL A 257 -8.40 -4.92 0.68
N MET A 258 -7.49 -3.96 0.53
CA MET A 258 -6.44 -3.71 1.50
C MET A 258 -6.94 -2.63 2.47
N ASP A 259 -7.45 -3.05 3.65
CA ASP A 259 -8.00 -2.12 4.62
C ASP A 259 -6.90 -1.38 5.42
N ALA A 260 -6.25 -0.43 4.75
CA ALA A 260 -5.22 0.42 5.33
C ALA A 260 -5.78 1.39 6.39
N TYR A 261 -7.04 1.82 6.29
CA TYR A 261 -7.68 2.74 7.24
C TYR A 261 -7.56 2.23 8.67
N HIS A 262 -8.01 1.00 8.94
CA HIS A 262 -8.04 0.46 10.30
C HIS A 262 -6.63 0.27 10.89
N VAL A 263 -5.68 -0.14 10.05
CA VAL A 263 -4.30 -0.43 10.50
C VAL A 263 -3.53 0.86 10.78
N ASN A 264 -3.64 1.85 9.88
CA ASN A 264 -2.78 3.03 9.94
C ASN A 264 -3.41 4.26 10.59
N ILE A 265 -4.72 4.27 10.87
CA ILE A 265 -5.30 5.27 11.79
C ILE A 265 -4.73 5.14 13.20
N LEU A 266 -4.18 3.97 13.54
CA LEU A 266 -3.50 3.69 14.80
C LEU A 266 -2.03 4.16 14.80
N ARG A 267 -1.53 4.82 13.75
CA ARG A 267 -0.11 5.23 13.59
C ARG A 267 0.12 6.74 13.59
N PRO A 268 -0.34 7.48 14.61
CA PRO A 268 -0.03 8.89 14.71
C PRO A 268 1.44 9.18 15.03
N ASP A 269 2.23 8.17 15.43
CA ASP A 269 3.65 8.26 15.79
C ASP A 269 4.62 8.27 14.61
N MET A 270 4.15 8.00 13.39
CA MET A 270 5.03 7.72 12.24
C MET A 270 5.16 8.86 11.23
N HIS A 271 4.73 10.05 11.58
CA HIS A 271 4.67 11.13 10.61
C HIS A 271 6.04 11.68 10.20
N ALA A 272 6.15 12.12 8.94
CA ALA A 272 7.39 12.62 8.34
C ALA A 272 8.02 13.77 9.14
N SER A 273 7.19 14.63 9.73
CA SER A 273 7.63 15.65 10.66
C SER A 273 6.50 16.13 11.57
N LYS A 274 6.84 16.94 12.57
CA LYS A 274 5.86 17.63 13.42
C LYS A 274 4.85 18.51 12.68
N ASN A 275 5.16 18.91 11.44
CA ASN A 275 4.33 19.76 10.58
C ASN A 275 3.75 19.00 9.39
N ASP A 276 4.09 17.72 9.22
CA ASP A 276 3.56 16.88 8.14
C ASP A 276 2.91 15.65 8.76
N CYS A 277 1.67 15.86 9.19
CA CYS A 277 0.86 14.83 9.82
C CYS A 277 0.02 14.03 8.81
N LEU A 278 0.36 14.09 7.52
CA LEU A 278 -0.30 13.29 6.48
C LEU A 278 0.64 12.19 5.99
N HIS A 279 1.89 12.53 5.72
CA HIS A 279 2.84 11.56 5.17
C HIS A 279 3.52 10.76 6.27
N THR A 280 3.67 9.47 6.03
CA THR A 280 4.47 8.59 6.87
C THR A 280 5.95 8.74 6.56
N CYS A 281 6.77 8.65 7.60
CA CYS A 281 8.22 8.66 7.48
C CYS A 281 8.76 7.27 7.12
N LEU A 282 9.77 7.23 6.26
CA LEU A 282 10.44 6.01 5.80
C LEU A 282 11.79 5.84 6.54
N PRO A 283 12.20 4.61 6.86
CA PRO A 283 11.59 3.32 6.49
C PRO A 283 10.69 2.73 7.59
N LYS A 284 10.16 3.55 8.50
CA LYS A 284 9.40 3.02 9.65
C LYS A 284 8.13 2.30 9.21
N ASP A 285 7.44 2.80 8.18
CA ASP A 285 6.23 2.17 7.64
C ASP A 285 6.55 1.26 6.46
N ASN A 286 6.34 -0.03 6.67
CA ASN A 286 6.44 -1.08 5.68
C ASN A 286 5.17 -1.95 5.63
N THR A 287 4.12 -1.56 6.36
CA THR A 287 2.95 -2.39 6.58
C THR A 287 2.18 -2.63 5.30
N TYR A 288 2.08 -1.64 4.40
CA TYR A 288 1.44 -1.84 3.10
C TYR A 288 2.21 -2.80 2.20
N SER A 289 3.54 -2.78 2.24
CA SER A 289 4.36 -3.72 1.48
C SER A 289 4.19 -5.14 2.01
N TRP A 290 4.00 -5.29 3.33
CA TRP A 290 3.73 -6.60 3.95
C TRP A 290 2.35 -7.13 3.60
N LEU A 291 1.31 -6.29 3.72
CA LEU A 291 -0.05 -6.62 3.30
C LEU A 291 -0.09 -6.98 1.82
N LEU A 292 0.56 -6.18 0.96
CA LEU A 292 0.65 -6.48 -0.48
C LEU A 292 1.34 -7.82 -0.72
N ASN A 293 2.48 -8.08 -0.08
CA ASN A 293 3.19 -9.34 -0.22
C ASN A 293 2.31 -10.54 0.16
N HIS A 294 1.59 -10.44 1.29
CA HIS A 294 0.66 -11.47 1.72
C HIS A 294 -0.48 -11.68 0.72
N MET A 295 -1.07 -10.61 0.19
CA MET A 295 -2.11 -10.69 -0.85
C MET A 295 -1.60 -11.36 -2.14
N LEU A 296 -0.36 -11.07 -2.54
CA LEU A 296 0.27 -11.69 -3.69
C LEU A 296 0.47 -13.19 -3.48
N HIS A 297 0.89 -13.61 -2.28
CA HIS A 297 1.01 -15.03 -1.94
C HIS A 297 -0.34 -15.72 -2.04
N VAL A 298 -1.34 -15.23 -1.31
CA VAL A 298 -2.69 -15.83 -1.31
C VAL A 298 -3.26 -15.95 -2.73
N LYS A 299 -2.96 -15.01 -3.62
CA LYS A 299 -3.50 -15.00 -4.98
C LYS A 299 -2.72 -15.87 -5.98
N PHE A 300 -1.40 -15.96 -5.87
CA PHE A 300 -0.53 -16.48 -6.93
C PHE A 300 0.32 -17.70 -6.53
N THR A 301 0.16 -18.25 -5.33
CA THR A 301 0.76 -19.52 -4.92
C THR A 301 -0.31 -20.56 -4.63
#